data_AF-A0A009YF30-F1
#
_entry.id   AF-A0A009YF30-F1
#
_cell.length_a   1.000
_cell.length_b   1.000
_cell.length_c   1.000
_cell.angle_alpha   90.00
_cell.angle_beta   90.00
_cell.angle_gamma   90.00
#
_symmetry.space_group_name_H-M   'P 1'
#
loop_
_entity.id
_entity.type
_entity.pdbx_description
1 polymer ?
#
loop_
_entity_poly.entity_id
_entity_poly.type
_entity_poly.pdbx_seq_one_letter_code
_entity_poly.pdbx_strand_id
1 'polypeptide(L)'
;MKLKITDRDISCLYYLFLICAFCSLGSELYEKFFIAKRTMDLSSFYTFLFFALLTRYYYAIVYLLIKLEGINQQERQRQLDREKELENKEL
;
A
#
# COMPACT_ATOMS: atom_id res chain seq x y z
N MET A 1 -12.14 -3.51 -18.66
CA MET A 1 -10.80 -4.12 -18.78
C MET A 1 -10.22 -4.22 -17.37
N LYS A 2 -10.24 -5.40 -16.72
CA LYS A 2 -9.62 -5.58 -15.40
C LYS A 2 -8.10 -5.57 -15.60
N LEU A 3 -7.39 -4.53 -15.16
CA LEU A 3 -5.92 -4.56 -15.14
C LEU A 3 -5.50 -5.73 -14.24
N LYS A 4 -4.96 -6.79 -14.85
CA LYS A 4 -4.26 -7.85 -14.12
C LYS A 4 -2.85 -7.34 -13.86
N ILE A 5 -2.64 -6.75 -12.70
CA ILE A 5 -1.29 -6.44 -12.21
C ILE A 5 -0.56 -7.77 -12.06
N THR A 6 0.58 -7.93 -12.75
CA THR A 6 1.40 -9.14 -12.70
C THR A 6 2.52 -9.00 -11.67
N ASP A 7 3.04 -10.13 -11.18
CA ASP A 7 4.21 -10.14 -10.27
C ASP A 7 5.41 -9.38 -10.85
N ARG A 8 5.55 -9.39 -12.18
CA ARG A 8 6.59 -8.66 -12.90
C ARG A 8 6.42 -7.15 -12.77
N ASP A 9 5.19 -6.63 -12.82
CA ASP A 9 4.93 -5.19 -12.68
C ASP A 9 5.25 -4.72 -11.26
N ILE A 10 4.83 -5.50 -10.25
CA ILE A 10 5.12 -5.21 -8.83
C ILE A 10 6.62 -5.25 -8.58
N SER A 11 7.31 -6.27 -9.11
CA SER A 11 8.76 -6.37 -8.98
C SER A 11 9.47 -5.21 -9.69
N CYS A 12 9.02 -4.82 -10.88
CA CYS A 12 9.55 -3.69 -11.63
C CYS A 12 9.40 -2.39 -10.84
N LEU A 13 8.20 -2.10 -10.32
CA LEU A 13 7.92 -0.93 -9.50
C LEU A 13 8.75 -0.91 -8.22
N TYR A 14 8.92 -2.06 -7.56
CA TYR A 14 9.75 -2.19 -6.37
C TYR A 14 11.19 -1.74 -6.63
N TYR A 15 11.81 -2.28 -7.69
CA TYR A 15 13.18 -1.91 -8.04
C TYR A 15 13.29 -0.46 -8.54
N LEU A 16 12.30 0.01 -9.30
CA LEU A 16 12.27 1.40 -9.76
C LEU A 16 12.25 2.37 -8.57
N PHE A 17 11.39 2.13 -7.57
CA PHE A 17 11.36 2.95 -6.37
C PHE A 17 12.64 2.86 -5.55
N LEU A 18 13.28 1.70 -5.46
CA LEU A 18 14.59 1.58 -4.82
C LEU A 18 15.67 2.39 -5.54
N ILE A 19 15.72 2.31 -6.86
CA ILE A 19 16.66 3.10 -7.67
C ILE A 19 16.42 4.59 -7.41
N CYS A 20 15.18 5.07 -7.46
CA CYS A 20 14.84 6.46 -7.16
C CYS A 20 15.25 6.86 -5.73
N ALA A 21 15.04 5.99 -4.74
CA ALA A 21 15.47 6.24 -3.36
C ALA A 21 16.99 6.45 -3.30
N PHE A 22 17.78 5.52 -3.83
CA PHE A 22 19.24 5.63 -3.80
C PHE A 22 19.77 6.81 -4.65
N CYS A 23 19.13 7.12 -5.78
CA CYS A 23 19.45 8.32 -6.56
C CYS A 23 19.20 9.60 -5.75
N SER A 24 18.06 9.70 -5.06
CA SER A 24 17.77 10.87 -4.21
C SER A 24 18.74 11.00 -3.04
N LEU A 25 19.11 9.88 -2.42
CA LEU A 25 20.12 9.86 -1.35
C LEU A 25 21.49 10.30 -1.88
N GLY A 26 21.89 9.79 -3.05
CA GLY A 26 23.13 10.17 -3.72
C GLY A 26 23.17 11.66 -4.07
N SER A 27 22.04 12.22 -4.54
CA SER A 27 21.89 13.64 -4.82
C SER A 27 22.11 14.49 -3.56
N GLU A 28 21.46 14.14 -2.45
CA GLU A 28 21.63 14.88 -1.19
C GLU A 28 23.03 14.74 -0.58
N LEU A 29 23.67 13.57 -0.71
CA LEU A 29 25.06 13.38 -0.32
C LEU A 29 25.99 14.26 -1.18
N TYR A 30 25.76 14.32 -2.48
CA TYR A 30 26.53 15.16 -3.39
C TYR A 30 26.42 16.65 -2.99
N GLU A 31 25.20 17.15 -2.75
CA GLU A 31 25.02 18.54 -2.33
C GLU A 31 25.65 18.83 -0.97
N LYS A 32 25.59 17.90 -0.02
CA LYS A 32 26.21 18.08 1.29
C LYS A 32 27.73 18.14 1.23
N PHE A 33 28.36 17.24 0.47
CA PHE A 33 29.82 17.16 0.42
C PHE A 33 30.45 18.19 -0.53
N PHE A 34 29.82 18.47 -1.67
CA PHE A 34 30.41 19.30 -2.72
C PHE A 34 29.85 20.73 -2.76
N ILE A 35 28.63 20.96 -2.26
CA ILE A 35 27.96 22.28 -2.26
C ILE A 35 27.87 22.86 -0.84
N ALA A 36 28.47 22.19 0.15
CA ALA A 36 28.48 22.59 1.56
C ALA A 36 27.07 22.86 2.13
N LYS A 37 26.06 22.14 1.63
CA LYS A 37 24.67 22.24 2.13
C LYS A 37 24.63 21.93 3.62
N ARG A 38 24.06 22.84 4.42
CA ARG A 38 24.08 22.78 5.89
C ARG A 38 23.25 21.61 6.46
N THR A 39 22.22 21.19 5.74
CA THR A 39 21.25 20.18 6.16
C THR A 39 20.94 19.22 5.01
N MET A 40 20.76 17.94 5.31
CA MET A 40 20.26 16.96 4.33
C MET A 40 18.75 16.94 4.37
N ASP A 41 18.11 16.99 3.20
CA ASP A 41 16.68 16.76 3.07
C ASP A 41 16.42 15.33 2.56
N LEU A 42 16.07 14.44 3.48
CA LEU A 42 15.81 13.03 3.15
C LEU A 42 14.35 12.75 2.79
N SER A 43 13.50 13.78 2.64
CA SER A 43 12.08 13.61 2.33
C SER A 43 11.84 12.76 1.08
N SER A 44 12.57 13.04 -0.01
CA SER A 44 12.48 12.29 -1.26
C SER A 44 12.90 10.83 -1.08
N PHE A 45 13.99 10.59 -0.35
CA PHE A 45 14.47 9.24 -0.05
C PHE A 45 13.42 8.42 0.69
N TYR A 46 12.85 8.99 1.77
CA TYR A 46 11.83 8.30 2.55
C TYR A 46 10.54 8.07 1.76
N THR A 47 10.17 9.00 0.88
CA THR A 47 9.00 8.86 0.01
C THR A 47 9.16 7.67 -0.94
N PHE A 48 10.28 7.58 -1.65
CA PHE A 48 10.54 6.46 -2.54
C PHE A 48 10.71 5.14 -1.79
N LEU A 49 11.34 5.15 -0.61
CA LEU A 49 11.46 3.98 0.24
C LEU A 49 10.09 3.47 0.72
N PHE A 50 9.20 4.38 1.10
CA PHE A 50 7.82 4.06 1.47
C PHE A 50 7.09 3.38 0.31
N PHE A 51 7.18 3.91 -0.91
CA PHE A 51 6.54 3.29 -2.08
C PHE A 51 7.16 1.93 -2.44
N ALA A 52 8.49 1.77 -2.29
CA ALA A 52 9.13 0.48 -2.46
C ALA A 52 8.57 -0.55 -1.47
N LEU A 53 8.46 -0.20 -0.19
CA LEU A 53 7.87 -1.07 0.83
C LEU A 53 6.39 -1.37 0.55
N LEU A 54 5.61 -0.36 0.19
CA LEU A 54 4.19 -0.52 -0.19
C LEU A 54 4.05 -1.54 -1.32
N THR A 55 4.90 -1.43 -2.34
CA THR A 55 4.93 -2.33 -3.50
C THR A 55 5.33 -3.75 -3.08
N ARG A 56 6.34 -3.89 -2.21
CA ARG A 56 6.75 -5.19 -1.64
C ARG A 56 5.62 -5.88 -0.88
N TYR A 57 4.80 -5.12 -0.16
CA TYR A 57 3.68 -5.64 0.63
C TYR A 57 2.34 -5.63 -0.10
N TYR A 58 2.32 -5.32 -1.41
CA TYR A 58 1.10 -5.20 -2.20
C TYR A 58 0.14 -6.39 -2.01
N TYR A 59 0.63 -7.62 -2.15
CA TYR A 59 -0.21 -8.82 -2.00
C TYR A 59 -0.77 -8.98 -0.58
N ALA A 60 0.01 -8.66 0.45
CA ALA A 60 -0.46 -8.72 1.83
C ALA A 60 -1.55 -7.69 2.11
N ILE A 61 -1.41 -6.48 1.56
CA ILE A 61 -2.41 -5.41 1.67
C ILE A 61 -3.70 -5.83 0.95
N VAL A 62 -3.60 -6.32 -0.30
CA VAL A 62 -4.76 -6.79 -1.07
C VAL A 62 -5.46 -7.94 -0.36
N TYR A 63 -4.71 -8.92 0.17
CA TYR A 63 -5.27 -10.01 0.95
C TYR A 63 -6.05 -9.51 2.17
N LEU A 64 -5.47 -8.56 2.91
CA LEU A 64 -6.11 -7.99 4.09
C LEU A 64 -7.41 -7.24 3.72
N LEU A 65 -7.41 -6.50 2.62
CA LEU A 65 -8.61 -5.81 2.12
C LEU A 65 -9.73 -6.79 1.74
N ILE A 66 -9.40 -7.85 0.99
CA ILE A 66 -10.38 -8.89 0.62
C ILE A 66 -10.94 -9.57 1.88
N LYS A 67 -10.08 -9.85 2.87
CA LYS A 67 -10.50 -10.45 4.13
C LYS A 67 -11.44 -9.54 4.92
N LEU A 68 -11.15 -8.24 4.99
CA LEU A 68 -12.03 -7.26 5.63
C LEU A 68 -13.38 -7.17 4.92
N GLU A 69 -13.40 -7.19 3.59
CA GLU A 69 -14.64 -7.19 2.82
C GLU A 69 -15.48 -8.44 3.10
N GLY A 70 -14.85 -9.63 3.15
CA GLY A 70 -15.52 -10.87 3.51
C GLY A 70 -16.13 -10.85 4.92
N ILE A 71 -15.42 -10.31 5.91
CA ILE A 71 -15.94 -10.14 7.27
C ILE A 71 -17.14 -9.19 7.26
N ASN A 72 -17.03 -8.07 6.55
CA ASN A 72 -18.10 -7.07 6.48
C ASN A 72 -19.38 -7.62 5.82
N GLN A 73 -19.23 -8.42 4.75
CA GLN A 73 -20.36 -9.08 4.10
C GLN A 73 -21.03 -10.12 5.02
N GLN A 74 -20.24 -10.90 5.78
CA GLN A 74 -20.76 -11.85 6.75
C GLN A 74 -21.54 -11.18 7.88
N GLU A 75 -21.01 -10.09 8.45
CA GLU A 75 -21.71 -9.32 9.48
C GLU A 75 -23.01 -8.69 8.95
N ARG A 76 -22.99 -8.14 7.74
CA ARG A 76 -24.21 -7.62 7.10
C ARG A 76 -25.26 -8.72 6.90
N GLN A 77 -24.86 -9.91 6.46
CA GLN A 77 -25.80 -11.02 6.28
C GLN A 77 -26.42 -11.45 7.61
N ARG A 78 -25.62 -11.55 8.68
CA ARG A 78 -26.13 -11.86 10.04
C ARG A 78 -27.11 -10.82 10.58
N GLN A 79 -26.95 -9.55 10.21
CA GLN A 79 -27.91 -8.50 10.57
C GLN A 79 -29.24 -8.71 9.83
N LEU A 80 -29.18 -8.94 8.51
CA LEU A 80 -30.37 -9.20 7.69
C LEU A 80 -31.13 -10.47 8.14
N ASP A 81 -30.41 -11.52 8.52
CA ASP A 81 -31.03 -12.76 8.98
C ASP A 81 -31.75 -12.56 10.32
N ARG A 82 -31.16 -11.77 11.24
CA ARG A 82 -31.81 -11.40 12.52
C ARG A 82 -33.04 -10.52 12.33
N GLU A 83 -33.00 -9.57 11.40
CA GLU A 83 -34.16 -8.73 11.06
C GLU A 83 -35.33 -9.58 10.54
N LYS A 84 -35.06 -10.54 9.64
CA LYS A 84 -36.08 -11.47 9.13
C LYS A 84 -36.67 -12.38 10.21
N GLU A 85 -35.84 -12.84 11.15
CA GLU A 85 -36.32 -13.64 12.29
C GLU A 85 -37.22 -12.85 13.24
N LEU A 86 -36.96 -11.56 13.42
CA LEU A 86 -37.81 -10.66 14.20
C LEU A 86 -39.13 -10.40 13.48
N GLU A 87 -39.09 -10.10 12.19
CA GLU A 87 -40.28 -9.86 11.37
C GLU A 87 -41.22 -11.09 11.32
N ASN A 88 -40.66 -12.30 11.20
CA ASN A 88 -41.43 -13.55 11.24
C ASN A 88 -42.00 -13.90 12.63
N LYS A 89 -41.51 -13.31 13.72
CA LYS A 89 -42.03 -13.52 15.08
C LYS A 89 -43.14 -12.55 15.46
N GLU A 90 -43.27 -11.44 14.74
CA GLU A 90 -44.32 -10.43 14.94
C GLU A 90 -45.58 -10.69 14.07
N LEU A 91 -45.52 -11.71 13.19
CA LEU A 91 -46.62 -12.25 12.38
C LEU A 91 -47.22 -13.51 13.00
#